data_AF-A0A973H369-F1
#
_entry.id   AF-A0A973H369-F1
#
_cell.length_a   1.000
_cell.length_b   1.000
_cell.length_c   1.000
_cell.angle_alpha   90.00
_cell.angle_beta   90.00
_cell.angle_gamma   90.00
#
_symmetry.space_group_name_H-M   'P 1'
#
loop_
_entity.id
_entity.type
_entity.pdbx_description
1 polymer ?
#
loop_
_entity_poly.entity_id
_entity_poly.type
_entity_poly.pdbx_seq_one_letter_code
_entity_poly.pdbx_strand_id
1 'polypeptide(L)'
;MTIDWDRRTCARRGHVTYAPDDPRLRIRLRAETALGEVWRCLRCGDFVLGEPHGSGPAAEAPLVPRGKVLRDLFVLRFLAIERGVRGVFIVLVAAAVWKFSNSQDAVRRLFDEYLDVFRPVFRHFHYDLDHSPVVGTIQKTFGYRHNTLVLVAVLLLAYALIELVEAVGLWYAKRWAEYLTVVATAAFLPLEIYELTEH
;
A
#
# COMPACT_ATOMS: atom_id res chain seq x y z
N MET A 1 -26.97 -4.26 -5.65
CA MET A 1 -26.27 -5.16 -6.58
C MET A 1 -24.84 -5.34 -6.10
N THR A 2 -24.42 -6.54 -5.72
CA THR A 2 -23.04 -6.83 -5.31
C THR A 2 -22.13 -6.90 -6.54
N ILE A 3 -20.97 -6.25 -6.48
CA ILE A 3 -20.00 -6.27 -7.58
C ILE A 3 -19.35 -7.65 -7.67
N ASP A 4 -19.51 -8.31 -8.82
CA ASP A 4 -18.81 -9.54 -9.18
C ASP A 4 -17.41 -9.21 -9.72
N TRP A 5 -16.40 -9.50 -8.90
CA TRP A 5 -14.99 -9.26 -9.22
C TRP A 5 -14.40 -10.28 -10.19
N ASP A 6 -14.95 -11.51 -10.23
CA ASP A 6 -14.47 -12.59 -11.08
C ASP A 6 -14.78 -12.26 -12.54
N ARG A 7 -16.04 -11.88 -12.82
CA ARG A 7 -16.47 -11.46 -14.16
C ARG A 7 -15.77 -10.19 -14.63
N ARG A 8 -15.63 -9.18 -13.76
CA ARG A 8 -14.89 -7.94 -14.10
C ARG A 8 -13.43 -8.23 -14.46
N THR A 9 -12.80 -9.16 -13.76
CA THR A 9 -11.40 -9.52 -14.04
C THR A 9 -11.30 -10.32 -15.34
N CYS A 10 -12.22 -11.27 -15.60
CA CYS A 10 -12.28 -11.98 -16.87
C CYS A 10 -12.52 -11.03 -18.06
N ALA A 11 -13.40 -10.05 -17.93
CA ALA A 11 -13.66 -9.07 -18.98
C ALA A 11 -12.43 -8.21 -19.35
N ARG A 12 -11.52 -7.96 -18.39
CA ARG A 12 -10.33 -7.11 -18.61
C ARG A 12 -9.05 -7.90 -18.93
N ARG A 13 -8.92 -9.11 -18.39
CA ARG A 13 -7.68 -9.92 -18.49
C ARG A 13 -7.86 -11.23 -19.24
N GLY A 14 -9.07 -11.52 -19.72
CA GLY A 14 -9.40 -12.79 -20.35
C GLY A 14 -9.78 -13.88 -19.34
N HIS A 15 -10.33 -14.95 -19.92
CA HIS A 15 -10.74 -16.14 -19.20
C HIS A 15 -9.57 -17.11 -19.03
N VAL A 16 -9.63 -17.95 -17.99
CA VAL A 16 -8.60 -18.96 -17.70
C VAL A 16 -9.25 -20.32 -17.80
N THR A 17 -8.84 -21.10 -18.79
CA THR A 17 -9.36 -22.44 -19.09
C THR A 17 -8.24 -23.46 -18.97
N TYR A 18 -8.56 -24.66 -18.48
CA TYR A 18 -7.58 -25.74 -18.28
C TYR A 18 -8.24 -27.09 -18.57
N ALA A 19 -7.53 -27.95 -19.28
CA ALA A 19 -7.96 -29.29 -19.64
C ALA A 19 -7.29 -30.35 -18.76
N PRO A 20 -7.92 -30.77 -17.65
CA PRO A 20 -7.36 -31.81 -16.81
C PRO A 20 -7.30 -33.15 -17.54
N ASP A 21 -6.30 -33.96 -17.21
CA ASP A 21 -6.15 -35.33 -17.72
C ASP A 21 -7.16 -36.29 -17.08
N ASP A 22 -7.63 -35.99 -15.87
CA ASP A 22 -8.68 -36.77 -15.20
C ASP A 22 -10.01 -36.64 -16.00
N PRO A 23 -10.52 -37.75 -16.58
CA PRO A 23 -11.75 -37.73 -17.37
C PRO A 23 -12.97 -37.25 -16.57
N ARG A 24 -13.01 -37.50 -15.26
CA ARG A 24 -14.14 -37.12 -14.38
C ARG A 24 -14.24 -35.61 -14.20
N LEU A 25 -13.10 -34.91 -14.21
CA LEU A 25 -13.05 -33.46 -14.14
C LEU A 25 -13.23 -32.85 -15.52
N ARG A 26 -12.62 -33.44 -16.56
CA ARG A 26 -12.71 -32.96 -17.94
C ARG A 26 -14.16 -32.84 -18.42
N ILE A 27 -15.00 -33.82 -18.16
CA ILE A 27 -16.42 -33.79 -18.55
C ILE A 27 -17.23 -32.68 -17.87
N ARG A 28 -16.77 -32.14 -16.74
CA ARG A 28 -17.41 -31.02 -16.03
C ARG A 28 -16.93 -29.65 -16.51
N LEU A 29 -15.82 -29.60 -17.23
CA LEU A 29 -15.16 -28.37 -17.67
C LEU A 29 -15.26 -28.18 -19.19
N ARG A 30 -15.51 -29.24 -19.96
CA ARG A 30 -15.72 -29.20 -21.41
C ARG A 30 -17.19 -29.37 -21.73
N ALA A 31 -17.67 -28.64 -22.73
CA ALA A 31 -18.89 -28.97 -23.45
C ALA A 31 -18.68 -28.79 -24.96
N GLU A 32 -19.50 -29.45 -25.77
CA GLU A 32 -19.54 -29.24 -27.22
C GLU A 32 -20.76 -28.41 -27.58
N THR A 33 -20.57 -27.44 -28.47
CA THR A 33 -21.62 -26.57 -28.98
C THR A 33 -21.60 -26.58 -30.50
N ALA A 34 -22.66 -26.06 -31.14
CA ALA A 34 -22.71 -25.92 -32.60
C ALA A 34 -21.58 -25.05 -33.18
N LEU A 35 -20.98 -24.17 -32.35
CA LEU A 35 -19.87 -23.30 -32.73
C LEU A 35 -18.49 -23.93 -32.45
N GLY A 36 -18.45 -25.14 -31.90
CA GLY A 36 -17.23 -25.85 -31.52
C GLY A 36 -17.15 -26.14 -30.02
N GLU A 37 -15.96 -26.54 -29.59
CA GLU A 37 -15.67 -26.87 -28.20
C GLU A 37 -15.65 -25.62 -27.32
N VAL A 38 -16.24 -25.74 -26.13
CA VAL A 38 -16.20 -24.72 -25.08
C VAL A 38 -15.58 -25.27 -23.80
N TRP A 39 -14.85 -24.40 -23.13
CA TRP A 39 -14.22 -24.69 -21.84
C TRP A 39 -14.70 -23.73 -20.76
N ARG A 40 -14.96 -24.29 -19.57
CA ARG A 40 -15.38 -23.54 -18.40
C ARG A 40 -14.21 -22.77 -17.81
N CYS A 41 -14.38 -21.47 -17.64
CA CYS A 41 -13.40 -20.61 -16.99
C CYS A 41 -13.29 -20.97 -15.50
N LEU A 42 -12.08 -21.25 -15.02
CA LEU A 42 -11.81 -21.60 -13.62
C LEU A 42 -12.03 -20.43 -12.64
N ARG A 43 -12.11 -19.19 -13.16
CA ARG A 43 -12.35 -17.97 -12.37
C ARG A 43 -13.84 -17.63 -12.25
N CYS A 44 -14.49 -17.27 -13.36
CA CYS A 44 -15.89 -16.81 -13.35
C CYS A 44 -16.92 -17.94 -13.56
N GLY A 45 -16.49 -19.13 -13.98
CA GLY A 45 -17.39 -20.26 -14.23
C GLY A 45 -18.17 -20.21 -15.53
N ASP A 46 -18.04 -19.15 -16.34
CA ASP A 46 -18.64 -19.04 -17.67
C ASP A 46 -17.91 -19.93 -18.69
N PHE A 47 -18.61 -20.43 -19.70
CA PHE A 47 -18.04 -21.22 -20.80
C PHE A 47 -17.55 -20.32 -21.93
N VAL A 48 -16.35 -20.60 -22.44
CA VAL A 48 -15.66 -19.80 -23.45
C VAL A 48 -15.32 -20.71 -24.63
N LEU A 49 -15.58 -20.23 -25.85
CA LEU A 49 -15.28 -20.93 -27.10
C LEU A 49 -13.78 -20.99 -27.37
N GLY A 50 -13.31 -22.11 -27.92
CA GLY A 50 -11.93 -22.31 -28.36
C GLY A 50 -11.15 -23.28 -27.48
N GLU A 51 -9.87 -23.45 -27.82
CA GLU A 51 -8.97 -24.38 -27.13
C GLU A 51 -8.66 -23.93 -25.68
N PRO A 52 -8.38 -24.88 -24.77
CA PRO A 52 -8.02 -24.56 -23.40
C PRO A 52 -6.63 -23.91 -23.35
N HIS A 53 -6.40 -22.95 -22.45
CA HIS A 53 -5.10 -22.28 -22.32
C HIS A 53 -3.97 -23.20 -21.82
N GLY A 54 -4.31 -24.35 -21.23
CA GLY A 54 -3.35 -25.35 -20.79
C GLY A 54 -4.03 -26.70 -20.53
N SER A 55 -3.22 -27.75 -20.40
CA SER A 55 -3.66 -29.11 -20.12
C SER A 55 -2.69 -29.82 -19.17
N GLY A 56 -3.13 -30.90 -18.54
CA GLY A 56 -2.28 -31.75 -17.71
C GLY A 56 -2.97 -32.27 -16.43
N PRO A 57 -2.20 -32.74 -15.44
CA PRO A 57 -2.74 -33.23 -14.19
C PRO A 57 -3.53 -32.15 -13.44
N ALA A 58 -4.64 -32.53 -12.80
CA ALA A 58 -5.47 -31.56 -12.06
C ALA A 58 -4.71 -30.84 -10.93
N ALA A 59 -3.64 -31.45 -10.40
CA ALA A 59 -2.77 -30.85 -9.39
C ALA A 59 -1.91 -29.69 -9.92
N GLU A 60 -1.68 -29.64 -11.23
CA GLU A 60 -0.87 -28.61 -11.91
C GLU A 60 -1.75 -27.48 -12.49
N ALA A 61 -3.05 -27.52 -12.24
CA ALA A 61 -3.96 -26.47 -12.68
C ALA A 61 -3.55 -25.11 -12.09
N PRO A 62 -3.65 -24.01 -12.86
CA PRO A 62 -3.20 -22.70 -12.42
C PRO A 62 -4.02 -22.21 -11.22
N LEU A 63 -3.31 -21.67 -10.21
CA LEU A 63 -3.94 -21.03 -9.05
C LEU A 63 -4.61 -19.72 -9.48
N VAL A 64 -5.94 -19.75 -9.60
CA VAL A 64 -6.75 -18.57 -9.98
C VAL A 64 -7.35 -17.91 -8.73
N PRO A 65 -7.00 -16.64 -8.43
CA PRO A 65 -7.66 -15.89 -7.36
C PRO A 65 -9.12 -15.63 -7.72
N ARG A 66 -10.01 -15.78 -6.73
CA ARG A 66 -11.47 -15.61 -6.87
C ARG A 66 -12.07 -14.73 -5.77
N GLY A 67 -13.14 -14.01 -6.10
CA GLY A 67 -13.97 -13.27 -5.17
C GLY A 67 -13.21 -12.22 -4.35
N LYS A 68 -13.17 -12.43 -3.02
CA LYS A 68 -12.57 -11.47 -2.05
C LYS A 68 -11.09 -11.22 -2.32
N VAL A 69 -10.33 -12.25 -2.70
CA VAL A 69 -8.89 -12.15 -2.96
C VAL A 69 -8.59 -11.15 -4.09
N LEU A 70 -9.44 -11.08 -5.12
CA LEU A 70 -9.27 -10.10 -6.21
C LEU A 70 -9.49 -8.66 -5.74
N ARG A 71 -10.42 -8.46 -4.80
CA ARG A 71 -10.65 -7.16 -4.18
C ARG A 71 -9.48 -6.77 -3.30
N ASP A 72 -8.97 -7.70 -2.49
CA ASP A 72 -7.84 -7.44 -1.60
C ASP A 72 -6.60 -7.06 -2.41
N LEU A 73 -6.32 -7.74 -3.52
CA LEU A 73 -5.25 -7.36 -4.45
C LEU A 73 -5.41 -5.94 -5.02
N PHE A 74 -6.65 -5.49 -5.24
CA PHE A 74 -6.92 -4.12 -5.69
C PHE A 74 -6.67 -3.11 -4.55
N VAL A 75 -7.14 -3.41 -3.34
CA VAL A 75 -6.91 -2.58 -2.14
C VAL A 75 -5.42 -2.47 -1.83
N LEU A 76 -4.68 -3.57 -1.89
CA LEU A 76 -3.23 -3.59 -1.67
C LEU A 76 -2.49 -2.69 -2.67
N ARG A 77 -2.88 -2.70 -3.95
CA ARG A 77 -2.31 -1.79 -4.96
C ARG A 77 -2.65 -0.33 -4.71
N PHE A 78 -3.87 -0.05 -4.26
CA PHE A 78 -4.27 1.31 -3.90
C PHE A 78 -3.43 1.82 -2.72
N LEU A 79 -3.30 1.02 -1.66
CA LEU A 79 -2.45 1.33 -0.51
C LEU A 79 -0.98 1.51 -0.90
N ALA A 80 -0.47 0.64 -1.79
CA ALA A 80 0.89 0.77 -2.33
C ALA A 80 1.10 2.10 -3.05
N ILE A 81 0.13 2.56 -3.85
CA ILE A 81 0.21 3.85 -4.54
C ILE A 81 0.20 5.00 -3.53
N GLU A 82 -0.70 4.96 -2.55
CA GLU A 82 -0.80 6.00 -1.52
C GLU A 82 0.53 6.16 -0.76
N ARG A 83 1.09 5.05 -0.26
CA ARG A 83 2.40 5.04 0.42
C ARG A 83 3.54 5.47 -0.50
N GLY A 84 3.53 5.02 -1.76
CA GLY A 84 4.51 5.42 -2.76
C GLY A 84 4.49 6.92 -3.04
N VAL A 85 3.30 7.51 -3.20
CA VAL A 85 3.13 8.96 -3.38
C VAL A 85 3.63 9.72 -2.15
N ARG A 86 3.28 9.27 -0.94
CA ARG A 86 3.75 9.88 0.32
C ARG A 86 5.27 9.83 0.45
N GLY A 87 5.88 8.67 0.21
CA GLY A 87 7.33 8.49 0.25
C GLY A 87 8.06 9.35 -0.78
N VAL A 88 7.57 9.38 -2.02
CA VAL A 88 8.11 10.26 -3.08
C VAL A 88 7.99 11.73 -2.68
N PHE A 89 6.86 12.15 -2.13
CA PHE A 89 6.67 13.53 -1.66
C PHE A 89 7.71 13.92 -0.59
N ILE A 90 7.94 13.06 0.41
CA ILE A 90 8.94 13.34 1.45
C ILE A 90 10.36 13.42 0.86
N VAL A 91 10.71 12.52 -0.06
CA VAL A 91 12.02 12.55 -0.76
C VAL A 91 12.18 13.84 -1.58
N LEU A 92 11.14 14.27 -2.29
CA LEU A 92 11.16 15.52 -3.06
C LEU A 92 11.35 16.74 -2.15
N VAL A 93 10.65 16.78 -1.02
CA VAL A 93 10.80 17.85 -0.02
C VAL A 93 12.23 17.83 0.54
N ALA A 94 12.76 16.67 0.91
CA ALA A 94 14.12 16.55 1.42
C ALA A 94 15.18 16.98 0.38
N ALA A 95 14.99 16.60 -0.89
CA ALA A 95 15.86 17.02 -1.99
C ALA A 95 15.77 18.54 -2.25
N ALA A 96 14.57 19.13 -2.17
CA ALA A 96 14.38 20.56 -2.24
C ALA A 96 15.11 21.27 -1.09
N VAL A 97 14.92 20.81 0.15
CA VAL A 97 15.64 21.34 1.32
C VAL A 97 17.15 21.25 1.13
N TRP A 98 17.68 20.11 0.66
CA TRP A 98 19.13 19.95 0.43
C TRP A 98 19.65 20.86 -0.70
N LYS A 99 18.89 21.04 -1.77
CA LYS A 99 19.25 21.94 -2.88
C LYS A 99 19.22 23.42 -2.45
N PHE A 100 18.28 23.80 -1.60
CA PHE A 100 18.13 25.17 -1.09
C PHE A 100 18.94 25.45 0.19
N SER A 101 19.45 24.42 0.89
CA SER A 101 20.29 24.56 2.08
C SER A 101 21.70 25.06 1.80
N ASN A 102 22.06 25.20 0.52
CA ASN A 102 23.28 25.92 0.10
C ASN A 102 23.26 27.42 0.53
N SER A 103 22.13 27.92 1.02
CA SER A 103 21.99 29.18 1.78
C SER A 103 21.13 28.95 3.03
N GLN A 104 21.76 28.89 4.21
CA GLN A 104 21.17 28.40 5.48
C GLN A 104 19.86 29.08 5.95
N ASP A 105 19.53 30.27 5.43
CA ASP A 105 18.36 31.04 5.83
C ASP A 105 17.04 30.57 5.20
N ALA A 106 17.09 29.84 4.07
CA ALA A 106 15.88 29.39 3.38
C ALA A 106 15.21 28.21 4.11
N VAL A 107 16.02 27.31 4.70
CA VAL A 107 15.52 26.12 5.39
C VAL A 107 14.81 26.47 6.68
N ARG A 108 15.31 27.46 7.45
CA ARG A 108 14.65 27.92 8.68
C ARG A 108 13.29 28.57 8.39
N ARG A 109 13.22 29.43 7.37
CA ARG A 109 11.96 30.10 6.99
C ARG A 109 10.92 29.12 6.46
N LEU A 110 11.32 28.14 5.65
CA LEU A 110 10.41 27.08 5.20
C LEU A 110 9.92 26.22 6.37
N PHE A 111 10.76 25.91 7.35
CA PHE A 111 10.33 25.15 8.52
C PHE A 111 9.32 25.91 9.39
N ASP A 112 9.56 27.20 9.64
CA ASP A 112 8.63 28.07 10.38
C ASP A 112 7.32 28.29 9.62
N GLU A 113 7.39 28.52 8.30
CA GLU A 113 6.20 28.76 7.46
C GLU A 113 5.37 27.49 7.25
N TYR A 114 5.99 26.32 7.10
CA TYR A 114 5.25 25.05 7.00
C TYR A 114 4.66 24.58 8.33
N LEU A 115 5.34 24.83 9.47
CA LEU A 115 4.74 24.57 10.79
C LEU A 115 3.47 25.42 10.99
N ASP A 116 3.43 26.65 10.49
CA ASP A 116 2.23 27.48 10.51
C ASP A 116 1.13 26.98 9.55
N VAL A 117 1.49 26.44 8.38
CA VAL A 117 0.54 25.89 7.39
C VAL A 117 -0.07 24.56 7.80
N PHE A 118 0.59 23.77 8.66
CA PHE A 118 0.01 22.52 9.19
C PHE A 118 -0.88 22.73 10.43
N ARG A 119 -0.74 23.85 11.18
CA ARG A 119 -1.61 24.19 12.33
C ARG A 119 -3.13 24.18 12.05
N PRO A 120 -3.66 24.57 10.87
CA PRO A 120 -5.09 24.49 10.56
C PRO A 120 -5.55 23.05 10.28
N VAL A 121 -4.69 22.22 9.70
CA VAL A 121 -4.99 20.81 9.36
C VAL A 121 -5.07 19.96 10.63
N PHE A 122 -4.18 20.19 11.59
CA PHE A 122 -4.22 19.52 12.90
C PHE A 122 -5.36 20.02 13.80
N ARG A 123 -5.76 21.29 13.72
CA ARG A 123 -6.94 21.82 14.44
C ARG A 123 -8.26 21.20 13.99
N HIS A 124 -8.39 20.83 12.71
CA HIS A 124 -9.59 20.16 12.22
C HIS A 124 -9.69 18.70 12.72
N PHE A 125 -8.56 18.10 13.12
CA PHE A 125 -8.49 16.75 13.68
C PHE A 125 -8.66 16.69 15.21
N HIS A 126 -8.99 17.81 15.89
CA HIS A 126 -9.19 17.88 17.35
C HIS A 126 -8.07 17.21 18.17
N TYR A 127 -6.81 17.28 17.73
CA TYR A 127 -5.65 16.91 18.55
C TYR A 127 -5.09 18.19 19.18
N ASP A 128 -5.34 18.37 20.47
CA ASP A 128 -4.94 19.56 21.24
C ASP A 128 -3.43 19.50 21.54
N LEU A 129 -2.63 19.91 20.54
CA LEU A 129 -1.16 19.93 20.59
C LEU A 129 -0.61 20.94 21.63
N ASP A 130 -1.43 21.85 22.14
CA ASP A 130 -1.00 22.92 23.05
C ASP A 130 -0.86 22.47 24.51
N HIS A 131 -1.26 21.23 24.85
CA HIS A 131 -1.13 20.66 26.22
C HIS A 131 -0.37 19.33 26.30
N SER A 132 0.30 18.87 25.23
CA SER A 132 1.12 17.65 25.29
C SER A 132 2.56 17.97 25.76
N PRO A 133 3.09 17.29 26.81
CA PRO A 133 4.49 17.37 27.25
C PRO A 133 5.50 17.04 26.14
N VAL A 134 5.05 16.38 25.08
CA VAL A 134 5.84 16.06 23.89
C VAL A 134 6.22 17.33 23.14
N VAL A 135 5.29 18.28 22.97
CA VAL A 135 5.57 19.58 22.33
C VAL A 135 6.44 20.45 23.23
N GLY A 136 6.23 20.42 24.55
CA GLY A 136 7.08 21.14 25.51
C GLY A 136 8.54 20.65 25.53
N THR A 137 8.74 19.34 25.37
CA THR A 137 10.07 18.72 25.29
C THR A 137 10.72 18.99 23.93
N ILE A 138 9.92 18.95 22.86
CA ILE A 138 10.34 19.29 21.51
C ILE A 138 10.68 20.80 21.40
N GLN A 139 9.90 21.72 21.97
CA GLN A 139 10.20 23.16 22.04
C GLN A 139 11.42 23.47 22.92
N LYS A 140 11.57 22.82 24.09
CA LYS A 140 12.80 22.93 24.90
C LYS A 140 14.03 22.43 24.15
N THR A 141 13.87 21.44 23.27
CA THR A 141 14.95 20.91 22.42
C THR A 141 15.18 21.78 21.17
N PHE A 142 14.16 22.45 20.65
CA PHE A 142 14.26 23.42 19.54
C PHE A 142 14.99 24.71 19.91
N GLY A 143 15.09 25.03 21.21
CA GLY A 143 15.86 26.17 21.69
C GLY A 143 17.38 26.05 21.54
N TYR A 144 17.93 24.86 21.26
CA TYR A 144 19.38 24.66 21.19
C TYR A 144 19.84 23.73 20.06
N ARG A 145 20.52 24.36 19.10
CA ARG A 145 21.57 23.84 18.20
C ARG A 145 21.12 23.15 16.91
N HIS A 146 21.78 23.57 15.83
CA HIS A 146 21.81 23.04 14.46
C HIS A 146 21.70 21.50 14.30
N ASN A 147 22.04 20.72 15.33
CA ASN A 147 22.01 19.25 15.34
C ASN A 147 20.59 18.66 15.32
N THR A 148 19.58 19.33 15.88
CA THR A 148 18.19 18.83 15.88
C THR A 148 17.55 18.88 14.50
N LEU A 149 17.83 19.91 13.69
CA LEU A 149 17.31 20.01 12.32
C LEU A 149 17.84 18.87 11.44
N VAL A 150 19.12 18.52 11.60
CA VAL A 150 19.73 17.39 10.89
C VAL A 150 19.11 16.07 11.36
N LEU A 151 18.91 15.90 12.67
CA LEU A 151 18.26 14.70 13.22
C LEU A 151 16.83 14.51 12.66
N VAL A 152 16.01 15.56 12.65
CA VAL A 152 14.65 15.51 12.09
C VAL A 152 14.67 15.19 10.60
N ALA A 153 15.58 15.79 9.83
CA ALA A 153 15.73 15.49 8.41
C ALA A 153 16.12 14.01 8.16
N VAL A 154 17.03 13.47 8.97
CA VAL A 154 17.42 12.05 8.92
C VAL A 154 16.24 11.14 9.25
N LEU A 155 15.46 11.46 10.28
CA LEU A 155 14.28 10.68 10.66
C LEU A 155 13.20 10.70 9.58
N LEU A 156 12.95 11.86 8.96
CA LEU A 156 12.00 11.98 7.84
C LEU A 156 12.46 11.15 6.62
N LEU A 157 13.75 11.17 6.29
CA LEU A 157 14.31 10.36 5.21
C LEU A 157 14.23 8.86 5.50
N ALA A 158 14.52 8.46 6.74
CA ALA A 158 14.37 7.07 7.16
C ALA A 158 12.91 6.59 7.03
N TYR A 159 11.95 7.41 7.47
CA TYR A 159 10.53 7.13 7.32
C TYR A 159 10.10 7.06 5.85
N ALA A 160 10.61 7.96 4.99
CA ALA A 160 10.33 7.91 3.56
C ALA A 160 10.84 6.62 2.90
N LEU A 161 12.02 6.14 3.30
CA LEU A 161 12.56 4.87 2.81
C LEU A 161 11.67 3.69 3.20
N ILE A 162 11.18 3.67 4.44
CA ILE A 162 10.25 2.66 4.95
C ILE A 162 8.97 2.64 4.09
N GLU A 163 8.33 3.79 3.90
CA GLU A 163 7.11 3.92 3.07
C GLU A 163 7.32 3.45 1.63
N LEU A 164 8.46 3.76 1.02
CA LEU A 164 8.80 3.30 -0.33
C LEU A 164 9.02 1.79 -0.40
N VAL A 165 9.70 1.22 0.60
CA VAL A 165 9.92 -0.24 0.71
C VAL A 165 8.57 -0.96 0.88
N GLU A 166 7.67 -0.42 1.70
CA GLU A 166 6.30 -0.94 1.85
C GLU A 166 5.50 -0.84 0.56
N ALA A 167 5.56 0.31 -0.14
CA ALA A 167 4.88 0.50 -1.40
C ALA A 167 5.29 -0.58 -2.41
N VAL A 168 6.59 -0.86 -2.53
CA VAL A 168 7.09 -1.94 -3.39
C VAL A 168 6.58 -3.30 -2.91
N GLY A 169 6.67 -3.59 -1.61
CA GLY A 169 6.23 -4.87 -1.04
C GLY A 169 4.73 -5.15 -1.26
N LEU A 170 3.88 -4.15 -1.04
CA LEU A 170 2.43 -4.21 -1.22
C LEU A 170 2.04 -4.28 -2.71
N TRP A 171 2.78 -3.61 -3.59
CA TRP A 171 2.58 -3.71 -5.04
C TRP A 171 2.71 -5.14 -5.56
N TYR A 172 3.67 -5.89 -5.01
CA TYR A 172 3.88 -7.31 -5.30
C TYR A 172 3.06 -8.25 -4.40
N ALA A 173 2.15 -7.72 -3.57
CA ALA A 173 1.34 -8.48 -2.62
C ALA A 173 2.17 -9.45 -1.74
N LYS A 174 3.33 -8.98 -1.27
CA LYS A 174 4.23 -9.78 -0.41
C LYS A 174 3.84 -9.63 1.06
N ARG A 175 3.74 -10.77 1.77
CA ARG A 175 3.40 -10.83 3.20
C ARG A 175 4.32 -10.03 4.12
N TRP A 176 5.60 -9.90 3.78
CA TRP A 176 6.54 -9.15 4.62
C TRP A 176 6.22 -7.65 4.68
N ALA A 177 5.56 -7.12 3.64
CA ALA A 177 5.15 -5.72 3.60
C ALA A 177 4.04 -5.44 4.62
N GLU A 178 3.11 -6.39 4.80
CA GLU A 178 2.09 -6.31 5.85
C GLU A 178 2.74 -6.30 7.25
N TYR A 179 3.75 -7.14 7.49
CA TYR A 179 4.47 -7.10 8.77
C TYR A 179 5.20 -5.78 8.99
N LEU A 180 5.76 -5.19 7.93
CA LEU A 180 6.40 -3.88 8.02
C LEU A 180 5.39 -2.82 8.48
N THR A 181 4.19 -2.80 7.90
CA THR A 181 3.16 -1.83 8.28
C THR A 181 2.77 -1.95 9.76
N VAL A 182 2.65 -3.18 10.27
CA VAL A 182 2.36 -3.42 11.68
C VAL A 182 3.49 -2.92 12.57
N VAL A 183 4.75 -3.20 12.22
CA VAL A 183 5.92 -2.75 12.98
C VAL A 183 6.03 -1.22 12.96
N ALA A 184 5.83 -0.61 11.80
CA ALA A 184 5.89 0.84 11.64
C ALA A 184 4.82 1.54 12.49
N THR A 185 3.58 1.05 12.49
CA THR A 185 2.52 1.59 13.35
C THR A 185 2.79 1.30 14.83
N ALA A 186 3.27 0.10 15.17
CA ALA A 186 3.57 -0.27 16.56
C ALA A 186 4.71 0.56 17.17
N ALA A 187 5.63 1.10 16.35
CA ALA A 187 6.70 1.98 16.83
C ALA A 187 6.18 3.29 17.44
N PHE A 188 4.93 3.71 17.14
CA PHE A 188 4.30 4.89 17.72
C PHE A 188 3.54 4.59 19.02
N LEU A 189 3.27 3.31 19.34
CA LEU A 189 2.55 2.92 20.56
C LEU A 189 3.24 3.38 21.86
N PRO A 190 4.58 3.32 22.03
CA PRO A 190 5.22 3.79 23.26
C PRO A 190 4.97 5.28 23.51
N LEU A 191 4.91 6.09 22.46
CA LEU A 191 4.61 7.52 22.54
C LEU A 191 3.15 7.73 22.97
N GLU A 192 2.22 7.01 22.36
CA GLU A 192 0.79 7.06 22.71
C GLU A 192 0.56 6.63 24.18
N ILE A 193 1.24 5.57 24.65
CA ILE A 193 1.16 5.11 26.04
C ILE A 193 1.68 6.18 27.00
N TYR A 194 2.81 6.81 26.68
CA TYR A 194 3.37 7.89 27.50
C TYR A 194 2.38 9.05 27.66
N GLU A 195 1.74 9.50 26.56
CA GLU A 195 0.71 10.54 26.62
C GLU A 195 -0.49 10.15 27.50
N LEU A 196 -0.87 8.87 27.50
CA LEU A 196 -1.98 8.38 28.35
C LEU A 196 -1.60 8.24 29.84
N THR A 197 -0.32 8.02 30.16
CA THR A 197 0.13 7.85 31.56
C THR A 197 0.52 9.15 32.25
N GLU A 198 0.86 10.19 31.49
CA GLU A 198 1.25 11.50 32.02
C GLU A 198 0.06 12.46 32.24
N HIS A 199 -1.17 11.97 32.11
CA HIS A 199 -2.43 12.69 32.35
C HIS A 199 -3.03 12.43 33.74
#